data_AF-A0A842J386-F1
#
_entry.id   AF-A0A842J386-F1
#
_cell.length_a   1.000
_cell.length_b   1.000
_cell.length_c   1.000
_cell.angle_alpha   90.00
_cell.angle_beta   90.00
_cell.angle_gamma   90.00
#
_symmetry.space_group_name_H-M   'P 1'
#
loop_
_entity.id
_entity.type
_entity.pdbx_description
1 polymer ?
#
loop_
_entity_poly.entity_id
_entity_poly.type
_entity_poly.pdbx_seq_one_letter_code
_entity_poly.pdbx_strand_id
1 'polypeptide(L)'
;MSYLSTCRKNRIHTKGTRFLHGENIFHSLEEGAIYPGKTKTTILAQAENPGDIGEILAGEITQIIDRYDYYQSCTNPQNVSKGGNEEDDEQYRKRMEEIPESFTSAGSEGSYKFWTKKVSQLVNQVIVKTPRPNEIDIYVYGFNEQITTEEKEAIKDFLTNLDRLPLNDLVTIKDPEIINIDLNIDYYLYDNEIRNVETIKSSLLKKLNLHFKKIQIGDNLNTQDIIRIIKNEDIKKCEITSPEELEITETSLIKCNSITLNYRGVE
;
A
#
# COMPACT_ATOMS: atom_id res chain seq x y z
N MET A 1 -19.38 7.60 2.49
CA MET A 1 -20.20 7.91 3.69
C MET A 1 -21.66 7.54 3.46
N SER A 2 -22.32 6.78 4.34
CA SER A 2 -23.70 6.29 4.19
C SER A 2 -24.67 6.98 5.16
N TYR A 3 -25.87 7.34 4.70
CA TYR A 3 -26.86 8.15 5.46
C TYR A 3 -28.18 7.41 5.69
N LEU A 4 -29.06 7.85 6.58
CA LEU A 4 -30.44 7.36 6.70
C LEU A 4 -31.39 8.58 6.65
N SER A 5 -32.39 8.59 5.76
CA SER A 5 -33.41 9.64 5.67
C SER A 5 -34.68 9.13 4.99
N THR A 6 -35.85 9.30 5.60
CA THR A 6 -37.14 8.92 5.00
C THR A 6 -37.61 10.01 4.02
N CYS A 7 -37.34 9.84 2.72
CA CYS A 7 -37.66 10.86 1.70
C CYS A 7 -38.97 10.59 0.93
N ARG A 8 -39.86 11.61 0.86
CA ARG A 8 -41.04 11.69 -0.03
C ARG A 8 -40.80 12.55 -1.30
N LYS A 9 -39.64 13.18 -1.45
CA LYS A 9 -39.16 13.95 -2.63
C LYS A 9 -37.66 13.70 -2.81
N ASN A 10 -37.12 13.90 -4.03
CA ASN A 10 -35.67 13.88 -4.28
C ASN A 10 -34.99 14.90 -3.37
N ARG A 11 -33.97 14.48 -2.62
CA ARG A 11 -33.10 15.37 -1.86
C ARG A 11 -31.71 15.35 -2.44
N ILE A 12 -31.14 16.53 -2.58
CA ILE A 12 -29.79 16.74 -3.10
C ILE A 12 -28.94 17.24 -1.93
N HIS A 13 -27.83 16.57 -1.70
CA HIS A 13 -26.73 17.00 -0.87
C HIS A 13 -25.78 17.76 -1.75
N THR A 14 -25.47 19.00 -1.37
CA THR A 14 -24.53 19.83 -2.12
C THR A 14 -23.12 19.27 -1.99
N LYS A 15 -22.38 19.36 -3.08
CA LYS A 15 -20.93 19.15 -3.08
C LYS A 15 -20.29 20.05 -2.01
N GLY A 16 -19.27 19.55 -1.33
CA GLY A 16 -18.57 20.28 -0.27
C GLY A 16 -19.23 20.22 1.12
N THR A 17 -20.18 19.31 1.35
CA THR A 17 -20.74 19.08 2.69
C THR A 17 -19.62 18.58 3.62
N ARG A 18 -19.47 19.19 4.80
CA ARG A 18 -18.37 18.88 5.73
C ARG A 18 -18.75 17.91 6.86
N PHE A 19 -17.83 17.01 7.18
CA PHE A 19 -17.90 16.00 8.24
C PHE A 19 -16.70 16.13 9.17
N LEU A 20 -16.87 15.73 10.42
CA LEU A 20 -15.87 15.89 11.46
C LEU A 20 -15.53 14.54 12.11
N HIS A 21 -14.24 14.30 12.33
CA HIS A 21 -13.73 13.21 13.15
C HIS A 21 -12.51 13.72 13.93
N GLY A 22 -12.66 13.91 15.25
CA GLY A 22 -11.65 14.57 16.07
C GLY A 22 -11.43 16.01 15.61
N GLU A 23 -10.19 16.33 15.20
CA GLU A 23 -9.80 17.62 14.64
C GLU A 23 -9.84 17.63 13.09
N ASN A 24 -10.06 16.47 12.45
CA ASN A 24 -10.01 16.31 11.01
C ASN A 24 -11.37 16.60 10.36
N ILE A 25 -11.37 17.47 9.35
CA ILE A 25 -12.53 17.80 8.54
C ILE A 25 -12.45 17.05 7.20
N PHE A 26 -13.57 16.49 6.78
CA PHE A 26 -13.75 15.86 5.47
C PHE A 26 -14.83 16.60 4.70
N HIS A 27 -14.72 16.69 3.38
CA HIS A 27 -15.72 17.31 2.52
C HIS A 27 -16.17 16.36 1.41
N SER A 28 -17.43 16.42 1.01
CA SER A 28 -17.93 15.60 -0.11
C SER A 28 -17.40 16.11 -1.46
N LEU A 29 -16.91 15.20 -2.30
CA LEU A 29 -16.41 15.52 -3.64
C LEU A 29 -17.52 15.68 -4.68
N GLU A 30 -18.67 15.08 -4.39
CA GLU A 30 -19.81 14.98 -5.29
C GLU A 30 -21.11 15.37 -4.59
N GLU A 31 -22.14 15.63 -5.40
CA GLU A 31 -23.50 15.78 -4.93
C GLU A 31 -24.14 14.41 -4.69
N GLY A 32 -24.71 14.21 -3.51
CA GLY A 32 -25.43 12.99 -3.17
C GLY A 32 -26.92 13.19 -3.34
N ALA A 33 -27.63 12.29 -4.03
CA ALA A 33 -29.09 12.32 -4.04
C ALA A 33 -29.69 11.16 -3.24
N ILE A 34 -30.71 11.46 -2.42
CA ILE A 34 -31.60 10.45 -1.82
C ILE A 34 -32.93 10.50 -2.57
N TYR A 35 -33.21 9.43 -3.31
CA TYR A 35 -34.45 9.25 -4.05
C TYR A 35 -35.57 8.73 -3.15
N PRO A 36 -36.85 9.06 -3.43
CA PRO A 36 -37.99 8.51 -2.72
C PRO A 36 -37.94 6.99 -2.60
N GLY A 37 -38.17 6.46 -1.40
CA GLY A 37 -38.08 5.03 -1.11
C GLY A 37 -36.68 4.52 -0.77
N LYS A 38 -35.61 5.29 -1.05
CA LYS A 38 -34.29 5.02 -0.48
C LYS A 38 -34.11 5.79 0.81
N THR A 39 -33.52 5.14 1.80
CA THR A 39 -33.14 5.80 3.05
C THR A 39 -31.68 6.19 3.08
N LYS A 40 -30.83 5.50 2.32
CA LYS A 40 -29.38 5.75 2.31
C LYS A 40 -28.86 6.14 0.93
N THR A 41 -27.84 6.99 0.92
CA THR A 41 -26.97 7.23 -0.23
C THR A 41 -25.53 7.15 0.22
N THR A 42 -24.61 6.82 -0.68
CA THR A 42 -23.18 6.81 -0.42
C THR A 42 -22.48 7.80 -1.34
N ILE A 43 -21.67 8.68 -0.77
CA ILE A 43 -20.86 9.65 -1.50
C ILE A 43 -19.38 9.54 -1.11
N LEU A 44 -18.51 9.91 -2.05
CA LEU A 44 -17.09 10.09 -1.83
C LEU A 44 -16.83 11.37 -1.02
N ALA A 45 -15.93 11.26 -0.05
CA ALA A 45 -15.49 12.37 0.77
C ALA A 45 -13.98 12.29 0.95
N GLN A 46 -13.32 13.45 0.99
CA GLN A 46 -11.88 13.58 1.13
C GLN A 46 -11.56 14.47 2.34
N ALA A 47 -10.43 14.21 3.00
CA ALA A 47 -9.93 15.09 4.05
C ALA A 47 -9.64 16.49 3.46
N GLU A 48 -9.92 17.54 4.24
CA GLU A 48 -9.64 18.92 3.84
C GLU A 48 -8.14 19.24 3.86
N ASN A 49 -7.43 18.72 4.87
CA ASN A 49 -5.99 18.87 4.98
C ASN A 49 -5.28 17.61 4.46
N PRO A 50 -4.20 17.75 3.66
CA PRO A 50 -3.35 16.63 3.28
C PRO A 50 -2.51 16.15 4.46
N GLY A 51 -2.09 14.88 4.41
CA GLY A 51 -1.23 14.27 5.43
C GLY A 51 -1.77 12.93 5.92
N ASP A 52 -0.94 12.18 6.64
CA ASP A 52 -1.37 10.96 7.32
C ASP A 52 -2.20 11.33 8.56
N ILE A 53 -3.50 11.07 8.50
CA ILE A 53 -4.46 11.29 9.59
C ILE A 53 -4.64 10.04 10.48
N GLY A 54 -3.83 9.01 10.28
CA GLY A 54 -3.93 7.74 10.97
C GLY A 54 -5.03 6.84 10.43
N GLU A 55 -5.24 5.71 11.13
CA GLU A 55 -6.27 4.74 10.77
C GLU A 55 -7.63 5.19 11.33
N ILE A 56 -8.60 5.41 10.43
CA ILE A 56 -9.98 5.69 10.79
C ILE A 56 -10.84 4.53 10.30
N LEU A 57 -11.41 3.79 11.24
CA LEU A 57 -12.17 2.57 10.97
C LEU A 57 -13.59 2.88 10.50
N ALA A 58 -14.20 1.90 9.83
CA ALA A 58 -15.59 1.97 9.42
C ALA A 58 -16.52 2.33 10.61
N GLY A 59 -17.33 3.37 10.44
CA GLY A 59 -18.30 3.84 11.42
C GLY A 59 -17.82 4.94 12.35
N GLU A 60 -16.55 5.34 12.32
CA GLU A 60 -15.99 6.32 13.26
C GLU A 60 -16.30 7.78 12.90
N ILE A 61 -16.57 8.10 11.62
CA ILE A 61 -16.96 9.46 11.22
C ILE A 61 -18.47 9.62 11.40
N THR A 62 -18.89 10.15 12.54
CA THR A 62 -20.31 10.25 12.93
C THR A 62 -20.86 11.67 12.94
N GLN A 63 -20.01 12.69 12.82
CA GLN A 63 -20.40 14.09 12.96
C GLN A 63 -20.43 14.79 11.60
N ILE A 64 -21.50 15.56 11.37
CA ILE A 64 -21.66 16.45 10.22
C ILE A 64 -21.68 17.91 10.70
N ILE A 65 -20.94 18.77 10.00
CA ILE A 65 -20.89 20.21 10.27
C ILE A 65 -22.05 20.90 9.55
N ASP A 66 -22.16 20.67 8.25
CA ASP A 66 -23.18 21.30 7.40
C ASP A 66 -24.48 20.50 7.46
N ARG A 67 -25.21 20.64 8.56
CA ARG A 67 -26.51 19.99 8.75
C ARG A 67 -27.52 20.54 7.76
N TYR A 68 -28.32 19.62 7.21
CA TYR A 68 -29.44 19.92 6.35
C TYR A 68 -30.71 19.26 6.92
N ASP A 69 -31.87 19.71 6.45
CA ASP A 69 -33.14 19.23 6.98
C ASP A 69 -33.28 17.71 6.80
N TYR A 70 -33.86 17.04 7.81
CA TYR A 70 -34.16 15.59 7.82
C TYR A 70 -32.92 14.68 7.72
N TYR A 71 -31.75 15.21 8.09
CA TYR A 71 -30.57 14.41 8.43
C TYR A 71 -30.82 13.59 9.71
N GLN A 72 -30.47 12.31 9.68
CA GLN A 72 -30.49 11.44 10.86
C GLN A 72 -29.09 11.16 11.38
N SER A 73 -28.21 10.65 10.51
CA SER A 73 -26.84 10.25 10.85
C SER A 73 -25.97 10.15 9.60
N CYS A 74 -24.65 10.25 9.77
CA CYS A 74 -23.65 9.93 8.77
C CYS A 74 -22.66 8.91 9.36
N THR A 75 -22.19 7.99 8.54
CA THR A 75 -21.08 7.09 8.90
C THR A 75 -20.22 6.81 7.67
N ASN A 76 -18.91 6.61 7.85
CA ASN A 76 -18.09 6.01 6.80
C ASN A 76 -18.37 4.49 6.73
N PRO A 77 -18.77 3.94 5.58
CA PRO A 77 -19.09 2.51 5.45
C PRO A 77 -17.84 1.61 5.41
N GLN A 78 -16.68 2.19 5.10
CA GLN A 78 -15.39 1.51 5.00
C GLN A 78 -14.34 2.31 5.76
N ASN A 79 -13.20 1.67 6.04
CA ASN A 79 -12.03 2.34 6.58
C ASN A 79 -11.59 3.46 5.63
N VAL A 80 -11.16 4.58 6.19
CA VAL A 80 -10.69 5.71 5.40
C VAL A 80 -9.31 5.36 4.83
N SER A 81 -9.10 5.65 3.55
CA SER A 81 -7.76 5.55 2.96
C SER A 81 -6.80 6.46 3.71
N LYS A 82 -5.64 5.94 4.10
CA LYS A 82 -4.63 6.75 4.79
C LYS A 82 -4.12 7.84 3.85
N GLY A 83 -3.78 9.00 4.39
CA GLY A 83 -3.03 9.99 3.61
C GLY A 83 -1.54 9.65 3.61
N GLY A 84 -0.81 10.22 2.65
CA GLY A 84 0.66 10.20 2.66
C GLY A 84 1.22 11.35 3.50
N ASN A 85 2.29 11.09 4.25
CA ASN A 85 3.13 12.16 4.79
C ASN A 85 4.04 12.74 3.70
N GLU A 86 4.72 13.83 4.04
CA GLU A 86 5.80 14.34 3.20
C GLU A 86 6.80 13.22 2.90
N GLU A 87 7.18 13.11 1.63
CA GLU A 87 8.08 12.06 1.15
C GLU A 87 9.47 12.21 1.78
N ASP A 88 10.14 11.09 2.06
CA ASP A 88 11.50 11.12 2.60
C ASP A 88 12.54 11.47 1.51
N ASP A 89 13.73 11.91 1.93
CA ASP A 89 14.82 12.31 1.02
C ASP A 89 15.23 11.23 0.02
N GLU A 90 15.11 9.94 0.39
CA GLU A 90 15.48 8.81 -0.47
C GLU A 90 14.43 8.57 -1.55
N GLN A 91 13.15 8.61 -1.17
CA GLN A 91 12.01 8.55 -2.07
C GLN A 91 12.01 9.74 -3.03
N TYR A 92 12.26 10.93 -2.50
CA TYR A 92 12.39 12.14 -3.30
C TYR A 92 13.49 12.00 -4.36
N ARG A 93 14.68 11.52 -3.96
CA ARG A 93 15.80 11.30 -4.88
C ARG A 93 15.48 10.28 -5.96
N LYS A 94 14.90 9.13 -5.60
CA LYS A 94 14.48 8.12 -6.57
C LYS A 94 13.45 8.66 -7.54
N ARG A 95 12.49 9.45 -7.06
CA ARG A 95 11.52 10.10 -7.94
C ARG A 95 12.16 11.10 -8.88
N MET A 96 13.21 11.82 -8.45
CA MET A 96 13.99 12.69 -9.33
C MET A 96 14.66 11.92 -10.47
N GLU A 97 15.18 10.72 -10.18
CA GLU A 97 15.77 9.83 -11.19
C GLU A 97 14.71 9.35 -12.21
N GLU A 98 13.45 9.20 -11.80
CA GLU A 98 12.33 8.80 -12.65
C GLU A 98 11.71 9.97 -13.45
N ILE A 99 12.04 11.24 -13.16
CA ILE A 99 11.49 12.42 -13.87
C ILE A 99 11.65 12.34 -15.40
N PRO A 100 12.78 11.88 -15.96
CA PRO A 100 12.93 11.78 -17.41
C PRO A 100 11.82 10.96 -18.10
N GLU A 101 11.26 9.95 -17.41
CA GLU A 101 10.15 9.14 -17.90
C GLU A 101 8.82 9.91 -18.02
N SER A 102 8.72 11.09 -17.43
CA SER A 102 7.56 11.98 -17.57
C SER A 102 7.50 12.75 -18.89
N PHE A 103 8.63 12.84 -19.61
CA PHE A 103 8.73 13.61 -20.85
C PHE A 103 8.27 12.85 -22.10
N THR A 104 8.17 11.52 -22.01
CA THR A 104 7.63 10.69 -23.10
C THR A 104 6.08 10.73 -23.12
N SER A 105 5.48 10.38 -24.26
CA SER A 105 4.11 9.85 -24.25
C SER A 105 4.11 8.62 -23.33
N ALA A 106 3.03 8.36 -22.60
CA ALA A 106 2.97 7.33 -21.57
C ALA A 106 2.97 5.89 -22.15
N GLY A 107 3.80 5.61 -23.17
CA GLY A 107 3.96 4.32 -23.82
C GLY A 107 5.19 3.54 -23.39
N SER A 108 6.05 4.07 -22.50
CA SER A 108 7.13 3.31 -21.86
C SER A 108 6.67 2.75 -20.51
N GLU A 109 7.26 1.63 -20.10
CA GLU A 109 7.06 1.05 -18.76
C GLU A 109 7.37 2.07 -17.65
N GLY A 110 8.46 2.83 -17.81
CA GLY A 110 8.88 3.85 -16.86
C GLY A 110 7.88 5.00 -16.73
N SER A 111 7.24 5.40 -17.83
CA SER A 111 6.23 6.46 -17.79
C SER A 111 5.00 6.04 -17.00
N TYR A 112 4.48 4.83 -17.24
CA TYR A 112 3.39 4.27 -16.44
C TYR A 112 3.73 4.20 -14.96
N LYS A 113 4.95 3.77 -14.60
CA LYS A 113 5.44 3.74 -13.22
C LYS A 113 5.47 5.14 -12.60
N PHE A 114 6.05 6.12 -13.30
CA PHE A 114 6.16 7.50 -12.83
C PHE A 114 4.77 8.11 -12.57
N TRP A 115 3.87 8.04 -13.55
CA TRP A 115 2.54 8.62 -13.42
C TRP A 115 1.71 7.92 -12.35
N THR A 116 1.84 6.60 -12.20
CA THR A 116 1.18 5.85 -11.11
C THR A 116 1.62 6.37 -9.73
N LYS A 117 2.94 6.48 -9.49
CA LYS A 117 3.48 7.02 -8.23
C LYS A 117 3.17 8.51 -8.03
N LYS A 118 2.94 9.25 -9.12
CA LYS A 118 2.60 10.68 -9.06
C LYS A 118 1.20 10.91 -8.48
N VAL A 119 0.25 10.01 -8.72
CA VAL A 119 -1.12 10.13 -8.21
C VAL A 119 -1.18 9.87 -6.72
N SER A 120 -0.51 8.83 -6.25
CA SER A 120 -0.62 8.36 -4.87
C SER A 120 0.75 8.20 -4.21
N GLN A 121 0.96 8.93 -3.11
CA GLN A 121 2.14 8.79 -2.25
C GLN A 121 2.16 7.48 -1.46
N LEU A 122 1.02 6.78 -1.36
CA LEU A 122 0.95 5.49 -0.68
C LEU A 122 1.61 4.39 -1.51
N VAL A 123 1.69 4.57 -2.82
CA VAL A 123 2.27 3.59 -3.75
C VAL A 123 3.79 3.63 -3.65
N ASN A 124 4.36 2.57 -3.08
CA ASN A 124 5.82 2.42 -2.96
C ASN A 124 6.39 1.65 -4.16
N GLN A 125 5.69 0.60 -4.60
CA GLN A 125 6.16 -0.31 -5.64
C GLN A 125 5.17 -0.36 -6.80
N VAL A 126 5.71 -0.34 -8.02
CA VAL A 126 4.93 -0.43 -9.25
C VAL A 126 5.64 -1.36 -10.22
N ILE A 127 4.92 -2.36 -10.74
CA ILE A 127 5.34 -3.19 -11.87
C ILE A 127 4.32 -3.07 -12.97
N VAL A 128 4.79 -2.96 -14.20
CA VAL A 128 3.93 -2.88 -15.38
C VAL A 128 4.21 -4.10 -16.25
N LYS A 129 3.15 -4.80 -16.66
CA LYS A 129 3.20 -5.96 -17.54
C LYS A 129 2.25 -5.78 -18.70
N THR A 130 2.65 -6.29 -19.85
CA THR A 130 1.86 -6.23 -21.08
C THR A 130 1.59 -7.67 -21.55
N PRO A 131 0.59 -8.36 -20.98
CA PRO A 131 0.30 -9.75 -21.34
C PRO A 131 -0.13 -9.90 -22.81
N ARG A 132 -0.75 -8.86 -23.37
CA ARG A 132 -1.18 -8.77 -24.77
C ARG A 132 -0.98 -7.35 -25.29
N PRO A 133 -0.90 -7.17 -26.62
CA PRO A 133 -0.83 -5.82 -27.21
C PRO A 133 -1.96 -4.94 -26.70
N ASN A 134 -1.60 -3.73 -26.25
CA ASN A 134 -2.50 -2.73 -25.69
C ASN A 134 -3.22 -3.12 -24.38
N GLU A 135 -2.88 -4.24 -23.74
CA GLU A 135 -3.34 -4.55 -22.37
C GLU A 135 -2.21 -4.23 -21.39
N ILE A 136 -2.39 -3.21 -20.55
CA ILE A 136 -1.37 -2.74 -19.61
C ILE A 136 -1.82 -3.04 -18.18
N ASP A 137 -1.23 -4.07 -17.59
CA ASP A 137 -1.45 -4.45 -16.20
C ASP A 137 -0.42 -3.76 -15.29
N ILE A 138 -0.90 -2.91 -14.39
CA ILE A 138 -0.08 -2.16 -13.44
C ILE A 138 -0.32 -2.74 -12.05
N TYR A 139 0.66 -3.46 -11.53
CA TYR A 139 0.68 -4.01 -10.18
C TYR A 139 1.20 -2.96 -9.21
N VAL A 140 0.38 -2.59 -8.22
CA VAL A 140 0.74 -1.56 -7.23
C VAL A 140 0.77 -2.15 -5.82
N TYR A 141 1.74 -1.74 -5.02
CA TYR A 141 1.81 -2.12 -3.61
C TYR A 141 2.35 -0.97 -2.76
N GLY A 142 1.81 -0.83 -1.55
CA GLY A 142 2.23 0.21 -0.61
C GLY A 142 3.51 -0.16 0.15
N PHE A 143 3.80 0.56 1.23
CA PHE A 143 5.00 0.27 2.03
C PHE A 143 4.92 -1.06 2.78
N ASN A 144 3.75 -1.38 3.36
CA ASN A 144 3.53 -2.65 4.09
C ASN A 144 2.09 -3.18 3.95
N GLU A 145 1.28 -2.53 3.12
CA GLU A 145 -0.14 -2.83 2.94
C GLU A 145 -0.55 -2.69 1.48
N GLN A 146 -1.65 -3.35 1.15
CA GLN A 146 -2.28 -3.20 -0.15
C GLN A 146 -2.89 -1.82 -0.29
N ILE A 147 -2.87 -1.30 -1.52
CA ILE A 147 -3.53 -0.05 -1.85
C ILE A 147 -5.05 -0.28 -1.83
N THR A 148 -5.81 0.71 -1.37
CA THR A 148 -7.28 0.62 -1.32
C THR A 148 -7.87 0.65 -2.74
N THR A 149 -9.10 0.18 -2.89
CA THR A 149 -9.77 0.14 -4.20
C THR A 149 -10.00 1.56 -4.73
N GLU A 150 -10.39 2.49 -3.86
CA GLU A 150 -10.66 3.89 -4.22
C GLU A 150 -9.39 4.57 -4.77
N GLU A 151 -8.23 4.29 -4.17
CA GLU A 151 -6.95 4.82 -4.63
C GLU A 151 -6.52 4.22 -5.98
N LYS A 152 -6.77 2.92 -6.19
CA LYS A 152 -6.54 2.27 -7.50
C LYS A 152 -7.44 2.84 -8.59
N GLU A 153 -8.69 3.14 -8.27
CA GLU A 153 -9.62 3.80 -9.19
C GLU A 153 -9.14 5.21 -9.52
N ALA A 154 -8.70 5.99 -8.52
CA ALA A 154 -8.12 7.32 -8.76
C ALA A 154 -6.88 7.27 -9.66
N ILE A 155 -5.99 6.29 -9.46
CA ILE A 155 -4.84 6.04 -10.34
C ILE A 155 -5.29 5.72 -11.76
N LYS A 156 -6.24 4.79 -11.91
CA LYS A 156 -6.76 4.38 -13.22
C LYS A 156 -7.41 5.55 -13.97
N ASP A 157 -8.23 6.33 -13.29
CA ASP A 157 -8.93 7.49 -13.85
C ASP A 157 -7.94 8.58 -14.24
N PHE A 158 -6.93 8.84 -13.42
CA PHE A 158 -5.87 9.78 -13.78
C PHE A 158 -5.13 9.33 -15.02
N LEU A 159 -4.70 8.06 -15.08
CA LEU A 159 -3.96 7.53 -16.22
C LEU A 159 -4.80 7.61 -17.50
N THR A 160 -6.03 7.10 -17.48
CA THR A 160 -6.90 7.09 -18.67
C THR A 160 -7.27 8.48 -19.19
N ASN A 161 -7.25 9.51 -18.35
CA ASN A 161 -7.48 10.91 -18.74
C ASN A 161 -6.21 11.68 -19.11
N LEU A 162 -5.03 11.05 -19.10
CA LEU A 162 -3.82 11.70 -19.59
C LEU A 162 -3.92 11.86 -21.12
N ASP A 163 -3.89 13.10 -21.60
CA ASP A 163 -3.78 13.44 -23.03
C ASP A 163 -2.57 12.77 -23.74
N ARG A 164 -1.63 12.23 -22.96
CA ARG A 164 -0.38 11.61 -23.41
C ARG A 164 -0.42 10.08 -23.42
N LEU A 165 -1.53 9.47 -23.00
CA LEU A 165 -1.67 8.03 -23.02
C LEU A 165 -1.88 7.55 -24.47
N PRO A 166 -1.25 6.44 -24.89
CA PRO A 166 -1.52 5.88 -26.21
C PRO A 166 -3.01 5.52 -26.34
N LEU A 167 -3.64 5.93 -27.44
CA LEU A 167 -5.11 5.89 -27.61
C LEU A 167 -5.76 4.52 -27.38
N ASN A 168 -5.02 3.42 -27.57
CA ASN A 168 -5.58 2.08 -27.55
C ASN A 168 -5.27 1.32 -26.26
N ASP A 169 -4.49 1.89 -25.34
CA ASP A 169 -4.02 1.17 -24.15
C ASP A 169 -5.15 0.98 -23.14
N LEU A 170 -5.40 -0.27 -22.77
CA LEU A 170 -6.33 -0.69 -21.74
C LEU A 170 -5.55 -0.86 -20.42
N VAL A 171 -5.62 0.16 -19.57
CA VAL A 171 -4.94 0.16 -18.28
C VAL A 171 -5.79 -0.54 -17.20
N THR A 172 -5.18 -1.52 -16.54
CA THR A 172 -5.78 -2.23 -15.40
C THR A 172 -4.84 -2.16 -14.20
N ILE A 173 -5.33 -1.68 -13.06
CA ILE A 173 -4.57 -1.65 -11.81
C ILE A 173 -4.87 -2.94 -11.02
N LYS A 174 -3.83 -3.66 -10.59
CA LYS A 174 -3.93 -4.96 -9.91
C LYS A 174 -3.09 -4.98 -8.63
N ASP A 175 -3.42 -5.92 -7.74
CA ASP A 175 -2.56 -6.26 -6.61
C ASP A 175 -1.56 -7.35 -7.01
N PRO A 176 -0.31 -7.31 -6.50
CA PRO A 176 0.60 -8.44 -6.65
C PRO A 176 0.09 -9.66 -5.87
N GLU A 177 0.49 -10.83 -6.32
CA GLU A 177 0.24 -12.07 -5.58
C GLU A 177 1.13 -12.11 -4.33
N ILE A 178 0.52 -12.10 -3.14
CA ILE A 178 1.28 -12.10 -1.88
C ILE A 178 1.63 -13.54 -1.50
N ILE A 179 2.92 -13.87 -1.58
CA ILE A 179 3.47 -15.13 -1.12
C ILE A 179 3.96 -14.94 0.31
N ASN A 180 3.19 -15.47 1.26
CA ASN A 180 3.54 -15.43 2.67
C ASN A 180 4.53 -16.55 3.02
N ILE A 181 5.61 -16.21 3.68
CA ILE A 181 6.66 -17.16 4.07
C ILE A 181 6.98 -17.07 5.56
N ASP A 182 7.37 -18.21 6.12
CA ASP A 182 7.91 -18.31 7.47
C ASP A 182 9.39 -18.72 7.40
N LEU A 183 10.25 -17.87 7.94
CA LEU A 183 11.69 -18.06 7.94
C LEU A 183 12.11 -18.75 9.23
N ASN A 184 12.58 -19.99 9.12
CA ASN A 184 13.08 -20.75 10.26
C ASN A 184 14.58 -21.00 10.08
N ILE A 185 15.36 -20.51 11.04
CA ILE A 185 16.82 -20.56 11.00
C ILE A 185 17.35 -21.19 12.28
N ASP A 186 18.13 -22.24 12.10
CA ASP A 186 18.95 -22.84 13.15
C ASP A 186 20.37 -22.25 13.06
N TYR A 187 20.87 -21.67 14.14
CA TYR A 187 22.18 -21.03 14.16
C TYR A 187 23.06 -21.48 15.33
N TYR A 188 24.38 -21.45 15.08
CA TYR A 188 25.44 -21.86 15.99
C TYR A 188 26.44 -20.71 16.14
N LEU A 189 26.79 -20.39 17.38
CA LEU A 189 27.73 -19.32 17.69
C LEU A 189 29.15 -19.86 17.90
N TYR A 190 30.12 -18.95 17.89
CA TYR A 190 31.46 -19.26 18.38
C TYR A 190 31.48 -19.34 19.92
N ASP A 191 32.41 -20.12 20.48
CA ASP A 191 32.58 -20.32 21.93
C ASP A 191 32.70 -19.02 22.73
N ASN A 192 33.32 -17.99 22.15
CA ASN A 192 33.50 -16.68 22.79
C ASN A 192 32.22 -15.82 22.85
N GLU A 193 31.22 -16.13 22.03
CA GLU A 193 30.01 -15.31 21.88
C GLU A 193 28.79 -15.81 22.67
N ILE A 194 28.95 -16.87 23.48
CA ILE A 194 27.88 -17.46 24.31
C ILE A 194 27.21 -16.42 25.23
N ARG A 195 27.97 -15.42 25.69
CA ARG A 195 27.44 -14.37 26.57
C ARG A 195 26.59 -13.32 25.85
N ASN A 196 26.67 -13.27 24.52
CA ASN A 196 26.05 -12.25 23.68
C ASN A 196 24.86 -12.78 22.87
N VAL A 197 24.38 -14.00 23.15
CA VAL A 197 23.30 -14.67 22.38
C VAL A 197 22.09 -13.77 22.15
N GLU A 198 21.57 -13.11 23.19
CA GLU A 198 20.36 -12.29 23.06
C GLU A 198 20.61 -11.00 22.24
N THR A 199 21.79 -10.39 22.42
CA THR A 199 22.20 -9.21 21.65
C THR A 199 22.30 -9.56 20.16
N ILE A 200 23.01 -10.65 19.84
CA ILE A 200 23.18 -11.15 18.46
C ILE A 200 21.82 -11.49 17.86
N LYS A 201 20.96 -12.22 18.59
CA LYS A 201 19.61 -12.56 18.15
C LYS A 201 18.78 -11.31 17.83
N SER A 202 18.81 -10.31 18.70
CA SER A 202 18.04 -9.07 18.49
C SER A 202 18.55 -8.25 17.30
N SER A 203 19.87 -8.22 17.10
CA SER A 203 20.52 -7.53 15.97
C SER A 203 20.20 -8.24 14.65
N LEU A 204 20.34 -9.56 14.62
CA LEU A 204 20.00 -10.39 13.47
C LEU A 204 18.53 -10.23 13.07
N LEU A 205 17.61 -10.28 14.04
CA LEU A 205 16.18 -10.10 13.79
C LEU A 205 15.90 -8.72 13.15
N LYS A 206 16.56 -7.65 13.61
CA LYS A 206 16.43 -6.32 13.01
C LYS A 206 16.93 -6.30 11.57
N LYS A 207 18.10 -6.90 11.29
CA LYS A 207 18.68 -6.95 9.94
C LYS A 207 17.81 -7.76 8.97
N LEU A 208 17.30 -8.92 9.41
CA LEU A 208 16.40 -9.74 8.60
C LEU A 208 15.08 -9.02 8.32
N ASN A 209 14.47 -8.39 9.33
CA ASN A 209 13.27 -7.57 9.11
C ASN A 209 13.51 -6.42 8.12
N LEU A 210 14.68 -5.77 8.20
CA LEU A 210 15.04 -4.71 7.27
C LEU A 210 15.29 -5.24 5.85
N HIS A 211 15.81 -6.46 5.72
CA HIS A 211 15.94 -7.14 4.43
C HIS A 211 14.56 -7.41 3.79
N PHE A 212 13.64 -8.01 4.55
CA PHE A 212 12.28 -8.28 4.05
C PHE A 212 11.49 -7.02 3.70
N LYS A 213 11.71 -5.91 4.41
CA LYS A 213 11.12 -4.60 4.06
C LYS A 213 11.64 -4.03 2.74
N LYS A 214 12.80 -4.48 2.25
CA LYS A 214 13.40 -3.99 1.00
C LYS A 214 13.02 -4.82 -0.22
N ILE A 215 12.43 -6.00 -0.02
CA ILE A 215 12.01 -6.87 -1.12
C ILE A 215 11.00 -6.14 -2.01
N GLN A 216 11.26 -6.19 -3.31
CA GLN A 216 10.38 -5.63 -4.32
C GLN A 216 9.50 -6.72 -4.97
N ILE A 217 8.40 -6.31 -5.61
CA ILE A 217 7.59 -7.22 -6.42
C ILE A 217 8.51 -7.86 -7.48
N GLY A 218 8.38 -9.17 -7.66
CA GLY A 218 9.18 -9.94 -8.62
C GLY A 218 10.59 -10.30 -8.17
N ASP A 219 11.03 -9.83 -7.00
CA ASP A 219 12.32 -10.25 -6.43
C ASP A 219 12.27 -11.72 -6.00
N ASN A 220 13.33 -12.45 -6.34
CA ASN A 220 13.48 -13.84 -5.92
C ASN A 220 14.10 -13.93 -4.51
N LEU A 221 13.67 -14.90 -3.70
CA LEU A 221 14.26 -15.15 -2.38
C LEU A 221 15.52 -15.99 -2.50
N ASN A 222 16.67 -15.33 -2.46
CA ASN A 222 17.95 -16.02 -2.47
C ASN A 222 18.41 -16.38 -1.05
N THR A 223 18.44 -17.69 -0.75
CA THR A 223 18.93 -18.24 0.50
C THR A 223 20.37 -17.82 0.82
N GLN A 224 21.21 -17.61 -0.20
CA GLN A 224 22.61 -17.17 0.00
C GLN A 224 22.70 -15.74 0.55
N ASP A 225 21.80 -14.84 0.16
CA ASP A 225 21.78 -13.47 0.66
C ASP A 225 21.36 -13.45 2.15
N ILE A 226 20.42 -14.32 2.52
CA ILE A 226 20.04 -14.52 3.93
C ILE A 226 21.22 -15.05 4.75
N ILE A 227 21.92 -16.08 4.24
CA ILE A 227 23.13 -16.63 4.88
C ILE A 227 24.18 -15.53 5.05
N ARG A 228 24.40 -14.68 4.04
CA ARG A 228 25.35 -13.57 4.12
C ARG A 228 24.99 -12.59 5.23
N ILE A 229 23.71 -12.25 5.40
CA ILE A 229 23.26 -11.37 6.48
C ILE A 229 23.54 -12.00 7.85
N ILE A 230 23.24 -13.29 8.00
CA ILE A 230 23.48 -14.05 9.24
C ILE A 230 24.97 -14.09 9.58
N LYS A 231 25.83 -14.39 8.60
CA LYS A 231 27.28 -14.50 8.80
C LYS A 231 27.96 -13.19 9.21
N ASN A 232 27.36 -12.05 8.89
CA ASN A 232 27.85 -10.74 9.32
C ASN A 232 27.57 -10.41 10.80
N GLU A 233 26.89 -11.30 11.54
CA GLU A 233 26.55 -11.16 12.98
C GLU A 233 27.40 -12.09 13.87
N ASP A 234 28.64 -12.40 13.47
CA ASP A 234 29.54 -13.29 14.22
C ASP A 234 28.95 -14.69 14.48
N ILE A 235 28.14 -15.18 13.54
CA ILE A 235 27.55 -16.52 13.60
C ILE A 235 28.43 -17.50 12.83
N LYS A 236 28.85 -18.58 13.51
CA LYS A 236 29.76 -19.57 12.92
C LYS A 236 29.07 -20.42 11.86
N LYS A 237 27.85 -20.88 12.11
CA LYS A 237 27.10 -21.75 11.19
C LYS A 237 25.61 -21.43 11.27
N CYS A 238 24.93 -21.53 10.13
CA CYS A 238 23.49 -21.38 10.04
C CYS A 238 22.92 -22.36 9.04
N GLU A 239 21.75 -22.90 9.35
CA GLU A 239 20.97 -23.78 8.51
C GLU A 239 19.56 -23.20 8.41
N ILE A 240 19.10 -22.97 7.17
CA ILE A 240 17.77 -22.45 6.90
C ILE A 240 16.87 -23.64 6.66
N THR A 241 15.91 -23.89 7.56
CA THR A 241 15.01 -25.05 7.48
C THR A 241 13.73 -24.74 6.70
N SER A 242 13.37 -23.46 6.57
CA SER A 242 12.20 -22.97 5.83
C SER A 242 12.47 -21.52 5.41
N PRO A 243 12.00 -21.07 4.23
CA PRO A 243 11.15 -21.78 3.28
C PRO A 243 11.91 -22.77 2.37
N GLU A 244 11.18 -23.74 1.82
CA GLU A 244 11.66 -24.57 0.69
C GLU A 244 11.73 -23.74 -0.60
N GLU A 245 12.09 -24.36 -1.72
CA GLU A 245 12.14 -23.69 -3.03
C GLU A 245 10.75 -23.12 -3.37
N LEU A 246 10.70 -21.80 -3.56
CA LEU A 246 9.47 -21.06 -3.86
C LEU A 246 9.43 -20.72 -5.35
N GLU A 247 8.33 -21.04 -6.02
CA GLU A 247 8.05 -20.53 -7.36
C GLU A 247 7.55 -19.09 -7.25
N ILE A 248 8.43 -18.15 -7.59
CA ILE A 248 8.16 -16.71 -7.54
C ILE A 248 7.96 -16.23 -8.97
N THR A 249 6.84 -15.56 -9.22
CA THR A 249 6.54 -14.92 -10.50
C THR A 249 6.97 -13.45 -10.47
N GLU A 250 7.17 -12.85 -11.64
CA GLU A 250 7.54 -11.43 -11.78
C GLU A 250 6.48 -10.45 -11.22
N THR A 251 5.28 -10.94 -10.88
CA THR A 251 4.16 -10.17 -10.31
C THR A 251 3.84 -10.56 -8.87
N SER A 252 4.63 -11.47 -8.28
CA SER A 252 4.46 -11.89 -6.90
C SER A 252 5.30 -11.06 -5.94
N LEU A 253 4.83 -10.88 -4.71
CA LEU A 253 5.52 -10.17 -3.65
C LEU A 253 5.67 -11.09 -2.45
N ILE A 254 6.90 -11.22 -1.97
CA ILE A 254 7.21 -12.06 -0.81
C ILE A 254 7.00 -11.26 0.46
N LYS A 255 6.20 -11.81 1.37
CA LYS A 255 5.98 -11.24 2.70
C LYS A 255 6.40 -12.24 3.76
N CYS A 256 7.34 -11.84 4.61
CA CYS A 256 7.72 -12.66 5.76
C CYS A 256 6.71 -12.45 6.90
N ASN A 257 6.01 -13.51 7.26
CA ASN A 257 5.04 -13.49 8.35
C ASN A 257 5.72 -13.65 9.70
N SER A 258 6.63 -14.62 9.80
CA SER A 258 7.37 -14.89 11.02
C SER A 258 8.83 -15.23 10.74
N ILE A 259 9.70 -14.81 11.67
CA ILE A 259 11.13 -15.14 11.69
C ILE A 259 11.42 -15.86 13.00
N THR A 260 11.70 -17.16 12.92
CA THR A 260 12.06 -17.98 14.07
C THR A 260 13.56 -18.25 14.05
N LEU A 261 14.25 -17.78 15.09
CA LEU A 261 15.69 -17.97 15.27
C LEU A 261 15.93 -18.96 16.42
N ASN A 262 16.39 -20.16 16.07
CA ASN A 262 16.68 -21.23 17.02
C ASN A 262 18.19 -21.31 17.28
N TYR A 263 18.58 -20.98 18.51
CA TYR A 263 19.95 -21.19 18.97
C TYR A 263 20.18 -22.68 19.26
N ARG A 264 21.09 -23.31 18.51
CA ARG A 264 21.41 -24.75 18.66
C ARG A 264 22.64 -25.03 19.52
N GLY A 265 23.35 -23.99 19.94
CA GLY A 265 24.55 -24.10 20.78
C GLY A 265 25.76 -23.44 20.14
N VAL A 266 26.93 -23.87 20.60
CA VAL A 266 28.23 -23.46 20.05
C VAL A 266 28.86 -24.58 19.26
N GLU A 267 29.58 -24.20 18.21
CA GLU A 267 30.44 -25.09 17.43
C GLU A 267 31.84 -24.51 17.25
#